data_AF-A0A537TA79-F1
#
_entry.id   AF-A0A537TA79-F1
#
_cell.length_a   1.000
_cell.length_b   1.000
_cell.length_c   1.000
_cell.angle_alpha   90.00
_cell.angle_beta   90.00
_cell.angle_gamma   90.00
#
_symmetry.space_group_name_H-M   'P 1'
#
loop_
_entity.id
_entity.type
_entity.pdbx_description
1 polymer ?
#
loop_
_entity_poly.entity_id
_entity_poly.type
_entity_poly.pdbx_seq_one_letter_code
_entity_poly.pdbx_strand_id
1 'polypeptide(L)'
;MIGLLDRLARPLLRALDPEDAHALVLHALPLAPVWAAPDPPAVAVEEFGLKFPNPLGVAAGLDKDAVVFTPLLRLGFGFAEVGTVTPRPQSGNPRPRLFRLESHEAVI
;
A
#
# COMPACT_ATOMS: atom_id res chain seq x y z
N MET A 1 -17.46 4.43 7.86
CA MET A 1 -16.14 4.10 8.43
C MET A 1 -15.00 4.70 7.61
N ILE A 2 -14.98 4.54 6.28
CA ILE A 2 -13.94 5.14 5.40
C ILE A 2 -13.91 6.68 5.46
N GLY A 3 -15.08 7.36 5.46
CA GLY A 3 -15.13 8.83 5.39
C GLY A 3 -14.57 9.58 6.61
N LEU A 4 -14.63 9.02 7.83
CA LEU A 4 -14.03 9.66 9.02
C LEU A 4 -12.51 9.46 9.02
N LEU A 5 -12.07 8.27 8.64
CA LEU A 5 -10.65 7.97 8.47
C LEU A 5 -10.04 8.91 7.42
N ASP A 6 -10.70 9.08 6.27
CA ASP A 6 -10.21 9.96 5.21
C ASP A 6 -10.18 11.44 5.66
N ARG A 7 -11.22 11.93 6.33
CA ARG A 7 -11.28 13.33 6.82
C ARG A 7 -10.22 13.67 7.87
N LEU A 8 -9.78 12.69 8.67
CA LEU A 8 -8.79 12.91 9.73
C LEU A 8 -7.38 12.52 9.28
N ALA A 9 -7.21 11.31 8.74
CA ALA A 9 -5.90 10.78 8.38
C ALA A 9 -5.32 11.46 7.13
N ARG A 10 -6.13 11.77 6.11
CA ARG A 10 -5.63 12.37 4.86
C ARG A 10 -4.96 13.73 5.06
N PRO A 11 -5.56 14.73 5.75
CA PRO A 11 -4.88 16.02 5.95
C PRO A 11 -3.62 15.86 6.83
N LEU A 12 -3.66 14.99 7.85
CA LEU A 12 -2.50 14.71 8.70
C LEU A 12 -1.34 14.09 7.89
N LEU A 13 -1.62 13.05 7.10
CA LEU A 13 -0.62 12.37 6.26
C LEU A 13 -0.09 13.27 5.13
N ARG A 14 -0.88 14.22 4.64
CA ARG A 14 -0.45 15.21 3.64
C ARG A 14 0.42 16.32 4.24
N ALA A 15 0.27 16.61 5.54
CA ALA A 15 1.12 17.57 6.23
C ALA A 15 2.55 17.05 6.52
N LEU A 16 2.77 15.74 6.44
CA LEU A 16 4.08 15.12 6.62
C LEU A 16 4.88 15.08 5.30
N ASP A 17 6.20 14.90 5.39
CA ASP A 17 7.00 14.47 4.24
C ASP A 17 6.46 13.12 3.73
N PRO A 18 6.37 12.89 2.40
CA PRO A 18 5.77 11.67 1.86
C PRO A 18 6.50 10.39 2.27
N GLU A 19 7.82 10.39 2.46
CA GLU A 19 8.54 9.21 2.96
C GLU A 19 8.18 8.93 4.43
N ASP A 20 8.04 9.97 5.26
CA ASP A 20 7.65 9.81 6.67
C ASP A 20 6.18 9.37 6.80
N ALA A 21 5.29 9.93 5.98
CA ALA A 21 3.90 9.51 5.90
C ALA A 21 3.78 8.03 5.50
N HIS A 22 4.59 7.60 4.52
CA HIS A 22 4.64 6.22 4.08
C HIS A 22 5.13 5.29 5.21
N ALA A 23 6.23 5.63 5.87
CA ALA A 23 6.75 4.85 7.01
C ALA A 23 5.71 4.75 8.15
N LEU A 24 5.03 5.85 8.48
CA LEU A 24 3.96 5.86 9.48
C LEU A 24 2.84 4.89 9.12
N VAL A 25 2.40 4.88 7.86
CA VAL A 25 1.35 3.96 7.39
C VAL A 25 1.81 2.50 7.49
N LEU A 26 3.05 2.19 7.09
CA LEU A 26 3.59 0.83 7.20
C LEU A 26 3.63 0.35 8.66
N HIS A 27 3.95 1.22 9.61
CA HIS A 27 3.93 0.87 11.04
C HIS A 27 2.52 0.76 11.62
N ALA A 28 1.57 1.57 11.15
CA ALA A 28 0.20 1.58 11.65
C ALA A 28 -0.67 0.44 11.08
N LEU A 29 -0.41 -0.01 9.85
CA LEU A 29 -1.26 -0.96 9.15
C LEU A 29 -1.43 -2.32 9.88
N PRO A 30 -0.39 -2.92 10.47
CA PRO A 30 -0.53 -4.16 11.24
C PRO A 30 -1.43 -4.05 12.46
N LEU A 31 -1.59 -2.83 13.00
CA LEU A 31 -2.39 -2.53 14.18
C LEU A 31 -3.85 -2.19 13.83
N ALA A 32 -4.15 -1.93 12.56
CA ALA A 32 -5.48 -1.57 12.12
C ALA A 32 -6.42 -2.79 12.25
N PRO A 33 -7.52 -2.70 13.02
CA PRO A 33 -8.48 -3.79 13.19
C PRO A 33 -9.46 -3.83 12.00
N VAL A 34 -8.92 -3.87 10.78
CA VAL A 34 -9.69 -3.83 9.53
C VAL A 34 -9.55 -5.17 8.84
N TRP A 35 -10.71 -5.77 8.55
CA TRP A 35 -10.84 -6.95 7.71
C TRP A 35 -11.92 -6.67 6.68
N ALA A 36 -11.56 -6.79 5.40
CA ALA A 36 -12.52 -6.74 4.32
C ALA A 36 -13.51 -7.91 4.43
N ALA A 37 -14.73 -7.69 3.96
CA ALA A 37 -15.66 -8.78 3.71
C ALA A 37 -15.09 -9.70 2.62
N PRO A 38 -15.43 -11.00 2.61
CA PRO A 38 -15.05 -11.89 1.52
C PRO A 38 -15.52 -11.36 0.16
N ASP A 39 -14.67 -11.49 -0.85
CA ASP A 39 -15.02 -11.11 -2.22
C ASP A 39 -16.13 -12.00 -2.80
N PRO A 40 -17.05 -11.44 -3.59
CA PRO A 40 -18.02 -12.24 -4.31
C PRO A 40 -17.33 -13.06 -5.41
N PRO A 41 -17.72 -14.33 -5.66
CA PRO A 41 -17.07 -15.16 -6.67
C PRO A 41 -17.04 -14.55 -8.09
N ALA A 42 -17.96 -13.64 -8.39
CA ALA A 42 -18.07 -12.98 -9.69
C ALA A 42 -16.90 -12.03 -10.03
N VAL A 43 -16.09 -11.61 -9.05
CA VAL A 43 -14.90 -10.77 -9.30
C VAL A 43 -13.60 -11.56 -9.34
N ALA A 44 -13.64 -12.88 -9.09
CA ALA A 44 -12.44 -13.70 -9.15
C ALA A 44 -11.90 -13.79 -10.59
N VAL A 45 -10.57 -13.78 -10.72
CA VAL A 45 -9.87 -13.85 -12.01
C VAL A 45 -8.77 -14.90 -12.00
N GLU A 46 -8.50 -15.51 -13.15
CA GLU A 46 -7.40 -16.45 -13.34
C GLU A 46 -6.48 -15.91 -14.44
N GLU A 47 -5.25 -15.57 -14.07
CA GLU A 47 -4.27 -14.95 -14.95
C GLU A 47 -2.89 -15.54 -14.68
N PHE A 48 -2.09 -15.75 -15.73
CA PHE A 48 -0.75 -16.35 -15.62
C PHE A 48 -0.71 -17.71 -14.88
N GLY A 49 -1.80 -18.48 -14.90
CA GLY A 49 -1.94 -19.74 -14.16
C GLY A 49 -2.14 -19.58 -12.65
N LEU A 50 -2.41 -18.36 -12.18
CA LEU A 50 -2.70 -18.02 -10.79
C LEU A 50 -4.16 -17.61 -10.64
N LYS A 51 -4.76 -17.93 -9.49
CA LYS A 51 -6.13 -17.54 -9.15
C LYS A 51 -6.10 -16.41 -8.13
N PHE A 52 -6.79 -15.32 -8.46
CA PHE A 52 -6.94 -14.16 -7.60
C PHE A 52 -8.41 -14.02 -7.18
N PRO A 53 -8.70 -13.74 -5.90
CA PRO A 53 -10.07 -13.60 -5.41
C PRO A 53 -10.76 -12.35 -5.98
N ASN A 54 -9.98 -11.34 -6.36
CA ASN A 54 -10.40 -10.12 -7.04
C ASN A 54 -9.22 -9.56 -7.86
N PRO A 55 -9.45 -8.65 -8.83
CA PRO A 55 -8.39 -8.15 -9.72
C PRO A 55 -7.61 -6.96 -9.14
N LEU A 56 -7.85 -6.55 -7.89
CA LEU A 56 -7.19 -5.41 -7.27
C LEU A 56 -5.94 -5.85 -6.52
N GLY A 57 -4.80 -5.27 -6.88
CA GLY A 57 -3.53 -5.53 -6.21
C GLY A 57 -2.82 -4.27 -5.76
N VAL A 58 -1.87 -4.46 -4.85
CA VAL A 58 -0.92 -3.43 -4.45
C VAL A 58 0.35 -3.58 -5.28
N ALA A 59 0.76 -2.49 -5.93
CA ALA A 59 1.98 -2.47 -6.75
C ALA A 59 3.26 -2.52 -5.89
N ALA A 60 4.35 -2.98 -6.52
CA ALA A 60 5.69 -2.90 -5.95
C ALA A 60 6.08 -1.47 -5.57
N GLY A 61 7.05 -1.36 -4.67
CA GLY A 61 7.53 -0.10 -4.12
C GLY A 61 6.77 0.37 -2.89
N LEU A 62 5.57 -0.17 -2.62
CA LEU A 62 4.84 0.11 -1.38
C LEU A 62 5.42 -0.69 -0.19
N ASP A 63 5.50 -2.01 -0.31
CA ASP A 63 6.07 -2.88 0.73
C ASP A 63 7.40 -3.47 0.26
N LYS A 64 8.46 -2.66 0.34
CA LYS A 64 9.79 -3.01 -0.20
C LYS A 64 10.43 -4.19 0.53
N ASP A 65 10.15 -4.31 1.83
CA ASP A 65 10.81 -5.26 2.72
C ASP A 65 9.88 -6.38 3.22
N ALA A 66 8.71 -6.54 2.57
CA ALA A 66 7.70 -7.57 2.88
C ALA A 66 7.21 -7.54 4.35
N VAL A 67 7.05 -6.35 4.91
CA VAL A 67 6.65 -6.13 6.31
C VAL A 67 5.15 -6.00 6.52
N VAL A 68 4.36 -5.71 5.48
CA VAL A 68 2.92 -5.41 5.60
C VAL A 68 2.02 -6.08 4.55
N PHE A 69 2.52 -6.96 3.69
CA PHE A 69 1.70 -7.67 2.69
C PHE A 69 0.49 -8.38 3.30
N THR A 70 0.62 -9.03 4.47
CA THR A 70 -0.53 -9.68 5.13
C THR A 70 -1.61 -8.67 5.57
N PRO A 71 -1.28 -7.58 6.29
CA PRO A 71 -2.23 -6.48 6.53
C PRO A 71 -2.88 -5.92 5.26
N LEU A 72 -2.14 -5.76 4.16
CA LEU A 72 -2.70 -5.29 2.89
C LEU A 72 -3.75 -6.26 2.34
N LEU A 73 -3.49 -7.57 2.36
CA LEU A 73 -4.49 -8.57 1.95
C LEU A 73 -5.73 -8.54 2.84
N ARG A 74 -5.58 -8.27 4.16
CA ARG A 74 -6.72 -8.10 5.08
C ARG A 74 -7.59 -6.89 4.73
N LEU A 75 -7.03 -5.86 4.09
CA LEU A 75 -7.80 -4.72 3.60
C LEU A 75 -8.65 -5.04 2.36
N GLY A 76 -8.50 -6.22 1.77
CA GLY A 76 -9.30 -6.69 0.63
C GLY A 76 -8.57 -6.69 -0.72
N PHE A 77 -7.27 -6.40 -0.76
CA PHE A 77 -6.49 -6.60 -1.98
C PHE A 77 -6.37 -8.10 -2.29
N GLY A 78 -6.61 -8.48 -3.54
CA GLY A 78 -6.51 -9.86 -3.99
C GLY A 78 -5.06 -10.35 -4.11
N PHE A 79 -4.10 -9.43 -4.23
CA PHE A 79 -2.67 -9.70 -4.20
C PHE A 79 -1.85 -8.46 -3.78
N ALA A 80 -0.58 -8.67 -3.43
CA ALA A 80 0.38 -7.61 -3.18
C ALA A 80 1.73 -7.99 -3.77
N GLU A 81 2.34 -7.06 -4.51
CA GLU A 81 3.69 -7.21 -5.05
C GLU A 81 4.70 -6.52 -4.12
N VAL A 82 5.57 -7.31 -3.49
CA VAL A 82 6.60 -6.81 -2.57
C VAL A 82 7.89 -6.46 -3.31
N GLY A 83 8.71 -5.59 -2.71
CA GLY A 83 9.98 -5.13 -3.29
C GLY A 83 9.89 -3.74 -3.92
N THR A 84 10.75 -3.37 -4.86
CA THR A 84 11.82 -4.19 -5.45
C THR A 84 12.97 -4.45 -4.48
N VAL A 85 13.34 -5.71 -4.33
CA VAL A 85 14.48 -6.13 -3.51
C VAL A 85 15.75 -6.24 -4.35
N THR A 86 16.90 -6.02 -3.72
CA THR A 86 18.21 -6.28 -4.33
C THR A 86 19.00 -7.30 -3.52
N PRO A 87 19.91 -8.09 -4.14
CA PRO A 87 20.65 -9.15 -3.42
C PRO A 87 21.46 -8.65 -2.21
N ARG A 88 21.81 -7.36 -2.20
CA ARG A 88 22.47 -6.69 -1.07
C ARG A 88 21.64 -5.48 -0.63
N PRO A 89 21.64 -5.12 0.67
CA PRO A 89 20.98 -3.91 1.15
C PRO A 89 21.54 -2.64 0.51
N GLN A 90 20.66 -1.68 0.25
CA GLN A 90 21.02 -0.37 -0.31
C GLN A 90 20.24 0.72 0.43
N SER A 91 20.91 1.83 0.78
CA SER A 91 20.27 2.99 1.40
C SER A 91 19.36 3.77 0.44
N GLY A 92 19.55 3.59 -0.87
CA GLY A 92 18.98 4.42 -1.91
C GLY A 92 19.56 5.84 -1.94
N ASN A 93 18.92 6.72 -2.71
CA ASN A 93 19.35 8.11 -2.88
C ASN A 93 19.16 8.95 -1.60
N PRO A 94 19.91 10.06 -1.40
CA PRO A 94 19.65 10.99 -0.32
C PRO A 94 18.22 11.58 -0.36
N ARG A 95 17.63 11.89 0.80
CA ARG A 95 16.33 12.56 0.90
C ARG A 95 16.46 14.08 0.67
N PRO A 96 15.42 14.78 0.16
CA PRO A 96 14.13 14.25 -0.27
C PRO A 96 14.19 13.63 -1.68
N ARG A 97 13.52 12.50 -1.88
CA ARG A 97 13.52 11.73 -3.14
C ARG A 97 12.14 11.17 -3.53
N LEU A 98 11.11 11.64 -2.85
CA LEU A 98 9.72 11.32 -3.13
C LEU A 98 8.92 12.61 -2.98
N PHE A 99 8.14 12.94 -3.99
CA PHE A 99 7.40 14.20 -4.06
C PHE A 99 5.97 13.92 -4.49
N ARG A 100 5.01 14.63 -3.86
CA ARG A 100 3.59 14.57 -4.22
C ARG A 100 3.23 15.79 -5.05
N LEU A 101 2.67 15.56 -6.23
CA LEU A 101 2.16 16.59 -7.14
C LEU A 101 0.63 16.60 -7.04
N GLU A 102 0.10 17.21 -5.98
CA GLU A 102 -1.31 17.05 -5.60
C GLU A 102 -2.30 17.49 -6.69
N SER A 103 -2.01 18.57 -7.41
CA SER A 103 -2.85 19.07 -8.50
C SER A 103 -2.93 18.12 -9.71
N HIS A 104 -2.00 17.16 -9.79
CA HIS A 104 -1.91 16.19 -10.87
C HIS A 104 -2.20 14.76 -10.41
N GLU A 105 -2.59 14.58 -9.14
CA GLU A 105 -2.76 13.26 -8.52
C GLU A 105 -1.55 12.33 -8.75
N ALA A 106 -0.34 12.90 -8.75
CA ALA A 106 0.88 12.21 -9.17
C ALA A 106 1.96 12.18 -8.07
N VAL A 107 2.93 11.29 -8.26
CA VAL A 107 4.10 11.09 -7.40
C VAL A 107 5.34 10.97 -8.28
N ILE A 108 6.47 11.55 -7.86
CA ILE A 108 7.78 11.45 -8.52
C ILE A 108 8.91 11.24 -7.51
#